data_AF-X1LD70-F1
#
_entry.id   AF-X1LD70-F1
#
_cell.length_a   1.000
_cell.length_b   1.000
_cell.length_c   1.000
_cell.angle_alpha   90.00
_cell.angle_beta   90.00
_cell.angle_gamma   90.00
#
_symmetry.space_group_name_H-M   'P 1'
#
loop_
_entity.id
_entity.type
_entity.pdbx_description
1 polymer ?
#
loop_
_entity_poly.entity_id
_entity_poly.type
_entity_poly.pdbx_seq_one_letter_code
_entity_poly.pdbx_strand_id
1 'polypeptide(L)'
;MTKIINNMKISSWKKTLEEERELKKGFFKAHPQSPIPPEERKKFKGLDYFPLDPDYRFELELHEHDEKKLVKMIYTKGEEQEFLRWGEFWFKIGGKECRLQVYGRDSRANS
;
A
#
# COMPACT_ATOMS: atom_id res chain seq x y z
N MET A 1 28.34 -9.72 -9.77
CA MET A 1 27.98 -8.44 -9.12
C MET A 1 26.47 -8.26 -8.91
N THR A 2 25.60 -8.56 -9.89
CA THR A 2 24.13 -8.36 -9.80
C THR A 2 23.43 -9.05 -8.63
N LYS A 3 23.82 -10.28 -8.26
CA LYS A 3 23.22 -11.01 -7.13
C LYS A 3 23.50 -10.36 -5.76
N ILE A 4 24.69 -9.77 -5.58
CA ILE A 4 25.09 -9.10 -4.33
C ILE A 4 24.33 -7.78 -4.17
N ILE A 5 24.22 -6.99 -5.24
CA ILE A 5 23.48 -5.72 -5.26
C ILE A 5 21.99 -5.97 -4.96
N ASN A 6 21.39 -7.00 -5.56
CA ASN A 6 20.00 -7.35 -5.30
C ASN A 6 19.79 -7.77 -3.83
N ASN A 7 20.71 -8.57 -3.28
CA ASN A 7 20.62 -8.99 -1.88
C ASN A 7 20.78 -7.82 -0.89
N MET A 8 21.67 -6.86 -1.19
CA MET A 8 21.79 -5.64 -0.40
C MET A 8 20.53 -4.79 -0.45
N LYS A 9 19.91 -4.65 -1.63
CA LYS A 9 18.64 -3.91 -1.81
C LYS A 9 17.48 -4.58 -1.06
N ILE A 10 17.43 -5.91 -1.03
CA ILE A 10 16.44 -6.65 -0.25
C ILE A 10 16.67 -6.45 1.24
N SER A 11 17.92 -6.52 1.72
CA SER A 11 18.25 -6.34 3.13
C SER A 11 17.89 -4.94 3.63
N SER A 12 18.24 -3.90 2.87
CA SER A 12 17.89 -2.52 3.23
C SER A 12 16.38 -2.31 3.25
N TRP A 13 15.66 -2.82 2.23
CA TRP A 13 14.21 -2.76 2.18
C TRP A 13 13.55 -3.44 3.38
N LYS A 14 14.02 -4.64 3.77
CA LYS A 14 13.47 -5.36 4.94
C LYS A 14 13.64 -4.53 6.21
N LYS A 15 14.82 -3.97 6.42
CA LYS A 15 15.10 -3.12 7.58
C LYS A 15 14.18 -1.90 7.63
N THR A 16 14.03 -1.19 6.51
CA THR A 16 13.12 -0.03 6.43
C THR A 16 11.67 -0.42 6.76
N LEU A 17 11.19 -1.56 6.25
CA LEU A 17 9.83 -2.02 6.58
C LEU A 17 9.66 -2.39 8.05
N GLU A 18 10.67 -2.99 8.69
CA GLU A 18 10.62 -3.29 10.12
C GLU A 18 10.56 -2.01 10.97
N GLU A 19 11.35 -1.00 10.61
CA GLU A 19 11.31 0.33 11.23
C GLU A 19 9.93 0.99 11.08
N GLU A 20 9.35 0.97 9.87
CA GLU A 20 8.00 1.47 9.62
C GLU A 20 6.92 0.73 10.44
N ARG A 21 7.04 -0.58 10.60
CA ARG A 21 6.12 -1.39 11.42
C ARG A 21 6.18 -0.98 12.89
N GLU A 22 7.37 -0.76 13.45
CA GLU A 22 7.52 -0.30 14.83
C GLU A 22 7.05 1.15 15.02
N LEU A 23 7.31 2.04 14.06
CA LEU A 23 6.75 3.40 14.06
C LEU A 23 5.22 3.37 14.05
N LYS A 24 4.62 2.55 13.19
CA LYS A 24 3.16 2.41 13.10
C LYS A 24 2.55 1.83 14.37
N LYS A 25 3.23 0.86 14.99
CA LYS A 25 2.85 0.32 16.31
C LYS A 25 2.91 1.39 17.39
N GLY A 26 3.96 2.21 17.43
CA GLY A 26 4.05 3.37 18.33
C GLY A 26 2.91 4.37 18.11
N PHE A 27 2.66 4.71 16.85
CA PHE A 27 1.56 5.61 16.46
C PHE A 27 0.21 5.06 16.93
N PHE A 28 -0.11 3.79 16.67
CA PHE A 28 -1.38 3.18 17.08
C PHE A 28 -1.54 3.06 18.60
N LYS A 29 -0.44 2.83 19.32
CA LYS A 29 -0.46 2.67 20.77
C LYS A 29 -0.65 4.00 21.53
N ALA A 30 -0.04 5.09 21.04
CA ALA A 30 0.10 6.30 21.84
C ALA A 30 -0.45 7.58 21.17
N HIS A 31 -0.51 7.65 19.84
CA HIS A 31 -0.81 8.92 19.17
C HIS A 31 -2.29 9.33 19.36
N PRO A 32 -2.61 10.61 19.60
CA PRO A 32 -3.99 11.08 19.76
C PRO A 32 -4.89 10.71 18.56
N GLN A 33 -4.36 10.86 17.35
CA GLN A 33 -5.04 10.51 16.09
C GLN A 33 -4.99 9.00 15.75
N SER A 34 -4.57 8.14 16.69
CA SER A 34 -4.66 6.70 16.47
C SER A 34 -6.12 6.28 16.26
N PRO A 35 -6.39 5.42 15.27
CA PRO A 35 -7.74 4.90 15.03
C PRO A 35 -8.20 3.90 16.10
N ILE A 36 -7.29 3.42 16.98
CA ILE A 36 -7.63 2.51 18.07
C ILE A 36 -8.28 3.31 19.21
N PRO A 37 -9.45 2.90 19.71
CA PRO A 37 -10.09 3.55 20.85
C PRO A 37 -9.17 3.61 22.08
N PRO A 38 -9.12 4.72 22.84
CA PRO A 38 -8.20 4.88 23.98
C PRO A 38 -8.21 3.73 25.00
N GLU A 39 -9.38 3.15 25.26
CA GLU A 39 -9.61 2.02 26.16
C GLU A 39 -8.98 0.71 25.66
N GLU A 40 -8.82 0.55 24.35
CA GLU A 40 -8.21 -0.63 23.73
C GLU A 40 -6.69 -0.48 23.55
N ARG A 41 -6.17 0.75 23.50
CA ARG A 41 -4.73 1.02 23.29
C ARG A 41 -3.82 0.34 24.32
N LYS A 42 -4.29 0.16 25.56
CA LYS A 42 -3.55 -0.57 26.62
C LYS A 42 -3.33 -2.05 26.28
N LYS A 43 -4.24 -2.67 25.52
CA LYS A 43 -4.17 -4.07 25.11
C LYS A 43 -3.50 -4.25 23.74
N PHE A 44 -3.33 -3.18 22.97
CA PHE A 44 -2.71 -3.21 21.65
C PHE A 44 -1.22 -3.58 21.73
N LYS A 45 -0.85 -4.70 21.09
CA LYS A 45 0.53 -5.22 21.05
C LYS A 45 1.25 -4.97 19.72
N GLY A 46 0.51 -4.63 18.67
CA GLY A 46 1.00 -4.50 17.31
C GLY A 46 -0.08 -4.93 16.32
N LEU A 47 0.19 -4.71 15.03
CA LEU A 47 -0.64 -5.24 13.95
C LEU A 47 -0.14 -6.61 13.52
N ASP A 48 -1.05 -7.43 13.03
CA ASP A 48 -0.70 -8.69 12.40
C ASP A 48 -0.17 -8.42 10.99
N TYR A 49 1.10 -8.75 10.79
CA TYR A 49 1.78 -8.58 9.51
C TYR A 49 2.18 -9.93 8.94
N PHE A 50 2.02 -10.10 7.63
CA PHE A 50 2.65 -11.20 6.93
C PHE A 50 4.20 -11.10 6.99
N PRO A 51 4.91 -12.25 6.98
CA PRO A 51 6.36 -12.27 6.84
C PRO A 51 6.83 -11.51 5.59
N LEU A 52 8.03 -10.92 5.67
CA LEU A 52 8.62 -10.20 4.54
C LEU A 52 9.17 -11.18 3.51
N ASP A 53 8.42 -11.34 2.43
CA ASP A 53 8.77 -12.18 1.30
C ASP A 53 9.17 -11.32 0.08
N PRO A 54 10.46 -11.34 -0.34
CA PRO A 54 10.92 -10.61 -1.51
C PRO A 54 10.23 -11.00 -2.82
N ASP A 55 9.63 -12.19 -2.91
CA ASP A 55 8.94 -12.65 -4.13
C ASP A 55 7.64 -11.87 -4.37
N TYR A 56 7.14 -11.15 -3.35
CA TYR A 56 6.00 -10.24 -3.44
C TYR A 56 6.42 -8.76 -3.56
N ARG A 57 7.72 -8.48 -3.79
CA ARG A 57 8.23 -7.13 -4.04
C ARG A 57 8.48 -6.94 -5.54
N PHE A 58 7.66 -6.13 -6.17
CA PHE A 58 7.75 -5.86 -7.61
C PHE A 58 8.25 -4.45 -7.91
N GLU A 59 9.02 -4.31 -8.98
CA GLU A 59 9.27 -3.05 -9.68
C GLU A 59 8.64 -3.20 -11.06
N LEU A 60 7.52 -2.52 -11.28
CA LEU A 60 6.66 -2.68 -12.46
C LEU A 60 6.47 -1.34 -13.15
N GLU A 61 6.34 -1.38 -14.47
CA GLU A 61 5.89 -0.24 -15.25
C GLU A 61 4.39 -0.02 -15.05
N LEU A 62 3.98 1.24 -14.91
CA LEU A 62 2.58 1.61 -14.90
C LEU A 62 2.10 1.72 -16.35
N HIS A 63 1.18 0.85 -16.76
CA HIS A 63 0.53 0.95 -18.06
C HIS A 63 -0.68 1.86 -17.92
N GLU A 64 -0.53 3.14 -18.29
CA GLU A 64 -1.65 4.08 -18.29
C GLU A 64 -2.73 3.67 -19.29
N HIS A 65 -3.99 3.91 -18.93
CA HIS A 65 -5.09 3.77 -19.87
C HIS A 65 -5.08 4.95 -20.85
N ASP A 66 -5.27 4.65 -22.13
CA ASP A 66 -5.44 5.64 -23.20
C ASP A 66 -6.63 6.56 -22.90
N GLU A 67 -7.74 5.96 -22.44
CA GLU A 67 -8.93 6.66 -21.98
C GLU A 67 -9.10 6.45 -20.47
N LYS A 68 -8.90 7.52 -19.69
CA LYS A 68 -9.07 7.50 -18.24
C LYS A 68 -10.53 7.82 -17.88
N LYS A 69 -11.18 6.90 -17.16
CA LYS A 69 -12.61 7.02 -16.78
C LYS A 69 -12.77 7.38 -15.32
N LEU A 70 -13.73 8.24 -15.01
CA LEU A 70 -14.15 8.48 -13.63
C LEU A 70 -14.97 7.28 -13.15
N VAL A 71 -14.62 6.78 -11.97
CA VAL A 71 -15.27 5.68 -11.28
C VAL A 71 -15.68 6.16 -9.90
N LYS A 72 -16.96 5.99 -9.58
CA LYS A 72 -17.52 6.30 -8.27
C LYS A 72 -17.24 5.15 -7.31
N MET A 73 -16.61 5.46 -6.18
CA MET A 73 -16.36 4.51 -5.10
C MET A 73 -17.10 4.96 -3.84
N ILE A 74 -17.81 4.02 -3.23
CA ILE A 74 -18.54 4.26 -1.98
C ILE A 74 -17.67 3.77 -0.83
N TYR A 75 -17.34 4.66 0.09
CA TYR A 75 -16.67 4.32 1.33
C TYR A 75 -17.61 3.62 2.31
N THR A 76 -17.06 2.89 3.28
CA THR A 76 -17.85 2.18 4.30
C THR A 76 -18.84 3.08 5.07
N LYS A 77 -18.58 4.39 5.13
CA LYS A 77 -19.46 5.39 5.77
C LYS A 77 -20.55 5.95 4.85
N GLY A 78 -20.69 5.45 3.62
CA GLY A 78 -21.67 5.90 2.63
C GLY A 78 -21.25 7.13 1.82
N GLU A 79 -20.14 7.76 2.17
CA GLU A 79 -19.54 8.84 1.37
C GLU A 79 -19.11 8.30 0.01
N GLU A 80 -19.48 9.00 -1.05
CA GLU A 80 -19.10 8.68 -2.41
C GLU A 80 -17.95 9.59 -2.85
N GLN A 81 -16.94 9.01 -3.49
CA GLN A 81 -15.85 9.78 -4.09
C GLN A 81 -15.56 9.27 -5.51
N GLU A 82 -15.33 10.22 -6.41
CA GLU A 82 -14.89 9.93 -7.76
C GLU A 82 -13.37 9.75 -7.83
N PHE A 83 -12.96 8.75 -8.58
CA PHE A 83 -11.57 8.40 -8.85
C PHE A 83 -11.35 8.22 -10.34
N LEU A 84 -10.22 8.70 -10.83
CA LEU A 84 -9.80 8.46 -12.20
C LEU A 84 -9.13 7.08 -12.30
N ARG A 85 -9.69 6.19 -13.13
CA ARG A 85 -9.11 4.88 -13.47
C ARG A 85 -7.87 5.11 -14.34
N TRP A 86 -6.71 5.21 -13.69
CA TRP A 86 -5.49 5.78 -14.30
C TRP A 86 -4.75 4.81 -15.21
N GLY A 87 -4.54 3.58 -14.75
CA GLY A 87 -3.71 2.58 -15.42
C GLY A 87 -3.62 1.29 -14.63
N GLU A 88 -2.80 0.35 -15.08
CA GLU A 88 -2.67 -0.97 -14.46
C GLU A 88 -1.20 -1.36 -14.32
N PHE A 89 -0.90 -2.09 -13.24
CA PHE A 89 0.32 -2.89 -13.16
C PHE A 89 0.00 -4.31 -13.59
N TRP A 90 0.87 -4.92 -14.38
CA TRP A 90 0.76 -6.31 -14.82
C TRP A 90 1.92 -7.13 -14.26
N PHE A 91 1.62 -8.26 -13.63
CA PHE A 91 2.62 -9.11 -12.98
C PHE A 91 2.14 -10.56 -12.86
N LYS A 92 3.01 -11.45 -12.38
CA LYS A 92 2.68 -12.86 -12.16
C LYS A 92 2.96 -13.28 -10.72
N ILE A 93 2.04 -14.03 -10.12
CA ILE A 93 2.23 -14.68 -8.81
C ILE A 93 1.91 -16.16 -8.98
N GLY A 94 2.84 -17.04 -8.61
CA GLY A 94 2.65 -18.49 -8.73
C GLY A 94 2.30 -18.94 -10.16
N GLY A 95 2.87 -18.29 -11.17
CA GLY A 95 2.59 -18.55 -12.58
C GLY A 95 1.28 -17.99 -13.12
N LYS A 96 0.41 -17.41 -12.28
CA LYS A 96 -0.85 -16.80 -12.69
C LYS A 96 -0.63 -15.33 -13.06
N GLU A 97 -1.22 -14.91 -14.17
CA GLU A 97 -1.24 -13.50 -14.58
C GLU A 97 -2.19 -12.70 -13.68
N CYS A 98 -1.71 -11.57 -13.20
CA CYS A 98 -2.42 -10.67 -12.30
C CYS A 98 -2.35 -9.24 -12.84
N ARG A 99 -3.42 -8.49 -12.61
CA ARG A 99 -3.48 -7.06 -12.92
C ARG A 99 -3.92 -6.30 -11.68
N LEU A 100 -3.26 -5.19 -11.38
CA LEU A 100 -3.63 -4.29 -10.30
C LEU A 100 -4.02 -2.93 -10.90
N GLN A 101 -5.29 -2.57 -10.76
CA GLN A 101 -5.82 -1.29 -11.23
C GLN A 101 -5.39 -0.16 -10.30
N VAL A 102 -4.81 0.89 -10.87
CA VAL A 102 -4.44 2.12 -10.18
C VAL A 102 -5.54 3.15 -10.36
N TYR A 103 -5.93 3.77 -9.25
CA TYR A 103 -6.89 4.86 -9.21
C TYR A 103 -6.21 6.11 -8.65
N GLY A 104 -6.41 7.24 -9.33
CA GLY A 104 -5.94 8.55 -8.89
C GLY A 104 -7.09 9.44 -8.48
N ARG A 105 -6.87 10.36 -7.55
CA ARG A 105 -7.79 11.50 -7.36
C ARG A 105 -7.51 12.50 -8.48
N ASP A 106 -8.54 12.96 -9.19
CA ASP A 106 -8.37 14.08 -10.12
C ASP A 106 -8.12 15.35 -9.31
N SER A 107 -6.91 15.91 -9.43
CA SER A 107 -6.54 17.15 -8.73
C SER A 107 -7.17 18.39 -9.35
N ARG A 108 -7.87 18.28 -10.49
CA ARG A 108 -8.58 19.40 -11.15
C ARG A 108 -10.02 19.60 -10.70
N ALA A 109 -10.56 18.72 -9.86
CA ALA A 109 -11.95 18.80 -9.39
C ALA A 109 -12.15 19.67 -8.13
N ASN A 110 -11.09 20.30 -7.61
CA ASN A 110 -11.12 21.07 -6.34
C ASN A 110 -10.52 22.49 -6.45
N SER A 111 -10.61 23.12 -7.63
CA SER A 111 -10.28 24.55 -7.83
C SER A 111 -11.52 25.37 -8.14
#